data_AF-A0A3P1ZU15-F1
#
_entry.id   AF-A0A3P1ZU15-F1
#
_cell.length_a   1.000
_cell.length_b   1.000
_cell.length_c   1.000
_cell.angle_alpha   90.00
_cell.angle_beta   90.00
_cell.angle_gamma   90.00
#
_symmetry.space_group_name_H-M   'P 1'
#
loop_
_entity.id
_entity.type
_entity.pdbx_description
1 polymer ?
#
loop_
_entity_poly.entity_id
_entity_poly.type
_entity_poly.pdbx_seq_one_letter_code
_entity_poly.pdbx_strand_id
1 'polypeptide(L)'
;MARAETKQRYIYCLEGNWNKHPHSNQSIKPILDLLFTFSKIKYIYRKCSTKEDFIKGLQAFTQKRYSNYTVLYIAYHGRKNRIYFGKEFITLKEIADVLEGKLNGKIVHFGSCSTLNTTESNITDFINHTGCSFVSGYKKDVPYIESSAFELLYFNVLNTYRTYTTIVNDNAKVYQIII
;
A
#
# COMPACT_ATOMS: atom_id res chain seq x y z
N MET A 1 -20.30 -25.45 -9.59
CA MET A 1 -20.30 -23.98 -9.47
C MET A 1 -18.92 -23.47 -9.85
N ALA A 2 -18.81 -22.70 -10.93
CA ALA A 2 -17.52 -22.13 -11.33
C ALA A 2 -17.05 -21.17 -10.23
N ARG A 3 -15.86 -21.44 -9.68
CA ARG A 3 -15.19 -20.54 -8.73
C ARG A 3 -14.98 -19.23 -9.50
N ALA A 4 -15.69 -18.17 -9.12
CA ALA A 4 -15.48 -16.85 -9.74
C ALA A 4 -13.98 -16.55 -9.70
N GLU A 5 -13.36 -16.28 -10.85
CA GLU A 5 -11.93 -16.03 -10.95
C GLU A 5 -11.52 -14.99 -9.90
N THR A 6 -10.69 -15.41 -8.95
CA THR A 6 -10.01 -14.54 -8.00
C THR A 6 -9.13 -13.61 -8.81
N LYS A 7 -9.57 -12.37 -9.03
CA LYS A 7 -8.71 -11.33 -9.62
C LYS A 7 -7.57 -11.08 -8.63
N GLN A 8 -6.44 -11.74 -8.87
CA GLN A 8 -5.26 -11.63 -8.01
C GLN A 8 -4.81 -10.17 -7.97
N ARG A 9 -4.64 -9.64 -6.75
CA ARG A 9 -4.26 -8.25 -6.50
C ARG A 9 -2.77 -8.18 -6.21
N TYR A 10 -1.94 -8.13 -7.25
CA TYR A 10 -0.48 -8.05 -7.06
C TYR A 10 -0.05 -6.66 -6.55
N ILE A 11 1.04 -6.66 -5.79
CA ILE A 11 1.52 -5.49 -5.05
C ILE A 11 2.71 -4.84 -5.77
N TYR A 12 2.63 -3.55 -6.06
CA TYR A 12 3.76 -2.75 -6.48
C TYR A 12 4.18 -1.88 -5.31
N CYS A 13 5.32 -2.20 -4.70
CA CYS A 13 5.80 -1.55 -3.49
C CYS A 13 6.96 -0.60 -3.80
N LEU A 14 6.81 0.64 -3.34
CA LEU A 14 7.87 1.64 -3.26
C LEU A 14 8.24 1.83 -1.80
N GLU A 15 9.49 1.61 -1.44
CA GLU A 15 9.98 1.71 -0.07
C GLU A 15 11.09 2.74 0.07
N GLY A 16 10.95 3.65 1.04
CA GLY A 16 11.99 4.61 1.43
C GLY A 16 13.02 4.04 2.39
N ASN A 17 13.98 4.88 2.80
CA ASN A 17 14.92 4.53 3.86
C ASN A 17 14.31 4.78 5.24
N TRP A 18 14.19 3.72 6.04
CA TRP A 18 13.71 3.80 7.42
C TRP A 18 14.76 4.32 8.40
N ASN A 19 16.03 4.05 8.10
CA ASN A 19 17.15 4.46 8.93
C ASN A 19 18.24 5.07 8.05
N LYS A 20 18.96 6.06 8.59
CA LYS A 20 20.10 6.71 7.92
C LYS A 20 21.39 5.90 8.04
N HIS A 21 21.43 4.92 8.95
CA HIS A 21 22.59 4.08 9.18
C HIS A 21 22.83 3.14 7.98
N PRO A 22 24.03 3.14 7.39
CA PRO A 22 24.31 2.40 6.14
C PRO A 22 24.16 0.87 6.27
N HIS A 23 24.31 0.34 7.48
CA HIS A 23 24.14 -1.10 7.76
C HIS A 23 22.73 -1.47 8.28
N SER A 24 21.76 -0.56 8.20
CA SER A 24 20.40 -0.86 8.63
C SER A 24 19.69 -1.77 7.62
N ASN A 25 19.21 -2.91 8.10
CA ASN A 25 18.43 -3.86 7.30
C ASN A 25 16.92 -3.68 7.45
N GLN A 26 16.47 -2.57 8.04
CA GLN A 26 15.04 -2.28 8.17
C GLN A 26 14.38 -2.16 6.80
N SER A 27 13.39 -3.01 6.56
CA SER A 27 12.62 -3.07 5.32
C SER A 27 11.29 -3.79 5.53
N ILE A 28 10.30 -3.45 4.71
CA ILE A 28 9.02 -4.18 4.65
C ILE A 28 9.11 -5.45 3.79
N LYS A 29 10.24 -5.66 3.09
CA LYS A 29 10.40 -6.75 2.13
C LYS A 29 10.15 -8.14 2.75
N PRO A 30 10.57 -8.43 4.00
CA PRO A 30 10.25 -9.71 4.64
C PRO A 30 8.74 -10.01 4.70
N ILE A 31 7.90 -8.98 4.86
CA ILE A 31 6.43 -9.14 4.85
C ILE A 31 5.93 -9.50 3.46
N LEU A 32 6.47 -8.85 2.42
CA LEU A 32 6.15 -9.17 1.02
C LEU A 32 6.62 -10.59 0.65
N ASP A 33 7.79 -11.01 1.13
CA ASP A 33 8.32 -12.36 0.95
C ASP A 33 7.41 -13.42 1.59
N LEU A 34 6.88 -13.13 2.79
CA LEU A 34 5.92 -14.00 3.46
C LEU A 34 4.62 -14.13 2.67
N LEU A 35 4.06 -13.01 2.22
CA LEU A 35 2.85 -12.98 1.38
C LEU A 35 3.03 -13.74 0.06
N PHE A 36 4.19 -13.57 -0.59
CA PHE A 36 4.50 -14.30 -1.81
C PHE A 36 4.61 -15.81 -1.56
N THR A 37 5.34 -16.20 -0.52
CA THR A 37 5.63 -17.60 -0.21
C THR A 37 4.36 -18.37 0.13
N PHE A 38 3.56 -17.83 1.05
CA PHE A 38 2.44 -18.55 1.65
C PHE A 38 1.08 -18.21 1.03
N SER A 39 0.91 -17.01 0.46
CA SER A 39 -0.37 -16.56 -0.13
C SER A 39 -0.32 -16.39 -1.66
N LYS A 40 0.85 -16.66 -2.28
CA LYS A 40 1.10 -16.54 -3.73
C LYS A 40 0.79 -15.15 -4.31
N ILE A 41 0.80 -14.12 -3.46
CA ILE A 41 0.63 -12.73 -3.89
C ILE A 41 1.94 -12.27 -4.51
N LYS A 42 1.95 -12.09 -5.83
CA LYS A 42 3.13 -11.55 -6.52
C LYS A 42 3.33 -10.09 -6.13
N TYR A 43 4.59 -9.68 -6.04
CA TYR A 43 4.93 -8.30 -5.79
C TYR A 43 6.13 -7.84 -6.62
N ILE A 44 6.19 -6.54 -6.85
CA ILE A 44 7.39 -5.81 -7.25
C ILE A 44 7.82 -4.98 -6.06
N TYR A 45 9.10 -5.04 -5.72
CA TYR A 45 9.68 -4.26 -4.65
C TYR A 45 10.76 -3.34 -5.22
N ARG A 46 10.65 -2.04 -4.93
CA ARG A 46 11.65 -1.05 -5.31
C ARG A 46 12.01 -0.22 -4.09
N LYS A 47 13.29 -0.27 -3.71
CA LYS A 47 13.86 0.70 -2.78
C LYS A 47 14.07 2.01 -3.54
N CYS A 48 13.47 3.09 -3.05
CA CYS A 48 13.47 4.41 -3.67
C CYS A 48 13.82 5.44 -2.59
N SER A 49 15.12 5.73 -2.48
CA SER A 49 15.71 6.54 -1.39
C SER A 49 15.45 8.04 -1.55
N THR A 50 15.27 8.52 -2.78
CA THR A 50 15.13 9.94 -3.11
C THR A 50 13.71 10.27 -3.58
N LYS A 51 13.32 11.55 -3.50
CA LYS A 51 12.03 12.03 -4.06
C LYS A 51 11.94 11.75 -5.56
N GLU A 52 13.05 11.92 -6.29
CA GLU A 52 13.13 11.65 -7.73
C GLU A 52 12.92 10.17 -8.06
N ASP A 53 13.59 9.26 -7.35
CA ASP A 53 13.41 7.81 -7.55
C ASP A 53 11.97 7.37 -7.28
N PHE A 54 11.34 7.98 -6.28
CA PHE A 54 9.94 7.73 -5.96
C PHE A 54 9.00 8.20 -7.08
N ILE A 55 9.18 9.42 -7.61
CA ILE A 55 8.40 9.92 -8.74
C ILE A 55 8.58 9.02 -9.97
N LYS A 56 9.82 8.63 -10.30
CA LYS A 56 10.10 7.65 -11.36
C LYS A 56 9.46 6.29 -11.06
N GLY A 57 9.40 5.91 -9.79
CA GLY A 57 8.72 4.72 -9.28
C GLY A 57 7.22 4.72 -9.57
N LEU A 58 6.55 5.84 -9.29
CA LEU A 58 5.14 6.07 -9.56
C LEU A 58 4.85 6.08 -11.07
N GLN A 59 5.62 6.83 -11.86
CA GLN A 59 5.48 6.87 -13.32
C GLN A 59 5.73 5.50 -13.95
N ALA A 60 6.67 4.72 -13.41
CA ALA A 60 6.88 3.37 -13.86
C ALA A 60 5.65 2.50 -13.58
N PHE A 61 5.06 2.59 -12.39
CA PHE A 61 3.87 1.81 -12.00
C PHE A 61 2.67 1.98 -12.95
N THR A 62 2.51 3.15 -13.57
CA THR A 62 1.40 3.42 -14.50
C THR A 62 1.59 2.78 -15.88
N GLN A 63 2.75 2.16 -16.15
CA GLN A 63 3.05 1.53 -17.44
C GLN A 63 2.27 0.22 -17.63
N LYS A 64 1.89 -0.08 -18.88
CA LYS A 64 1.10 -1.28 -19.26
C LYS A 64 1.69 -2.59 -18.75
N ARG A 65 3.02 -2.72 -18.69
CA ARG A 65 3.70 -3.93 -18.16
C ARG A 65 3.38 -4.24 -16.69
N TYR A 66 2.87 -3.27 -15.93
CA TYR A 66 2.44 -3.45 -14.54
C TYR A 66 0.92 -3.41 -14.36
N SER A 67 0.13 -3.61 -15.41
CA SER A 67 -1.34 -3.61 -15.35
C SER A 67 -1.92 -4.61 -14.33
N ASN A 68 -1.26 -5.77 -14.17
CA ASN A 68 -1.66 -6.80 -13.21
C ASN A 68 -1.35 -6.44 -11.74
N TYR A 69 -0.56 -5.38 -11.51
CA TYR A 69 -0.30 -4.85 -10.17
C TYR A 69 -1.35 -3.79 -9.84
N THR A 70 -2.33 -4.19 -9.04
CA THR A 70 -3.50 -3.39 -8.72
C THR A 70 -3.44 -2.78 -7.32
N VAL A 71 -2.39 -3.06 -6.55
CA VAL A 71 -2.13 -2.43 -5.25
C VAL A 71 -0.82 -1.66 -5.33
N LEU A 72 -0.88 -0.34 -5.13
CA LEU A 72 0.29 0.50 -4.92
C LEU A 72 0.55 0.61 -3.41
N TYR A 73 1.68 0.05 -2.95
CA TYR A 73 2.09 0.13 -1.56
C TYR A 73 3.24 1.14 -1.41
N ILE A 74 2.99 2.22 -0.65
CA ILE A 74 3.94 3.31 -0.41
C ILE A 74 4.41 3.22 1.04
N ALA A 75 5.61 2.68 1.25
CA ALA A 75 6.18 2.37 2.56
C ALA A 75 7.30 3.37 2.92
N TYR A 76 6.96 4.42 3.65
CA TYR A 76 7.83 5.58 3.92
C TYR A 76 7.61 6.17 5.32
N HIS A 77 8.57 6.94 5.81
CA HIS A 77 8.31 7.88 6.90
C HIS A 77 7.26 8.90 6.48
N GLY A 78 6.32 9.20 7.38
CA GLY A 78 5.16 10.03 7.10
C GLY A 78 4.88 11.06 8.19
N ARG A 79 4.14 12.10 7.82
CA ARG A 79 3.42 13.00 8.74
C ARG A 79 2.12 13.45 8.07
N LYS A 80 1.31 14.24 8.77
CA LYS A 80 0.09 14.87 8.25
C LYS A 80 0.25 15.33 6.79
N ASN A 81 -0.52 14.68 5.92
CA ASN A 81 -0.68 14.98 4.49
C ASN A 81 0.59 14.86 3.63
N ARG A 82 1.61 14.10 4.06
CA ARG A 82 2.90 13.97 3.33
C ARG A 82 3.69 12.71 3.67
N ILE A 83 4.65 12.36 2.82
CA ILE A 83 5.70 11.36 3.05
C ILE A 83 7.11 11.99 2.88
N TYR A 84 8.13 11.43 3.52
CA TYR A 84 9.47 12.01 3.63
C TYR A 84 10.57 11.23 2.91
N PHE A 85 11.57 11.98 2.41
CA PHE A 85 12.83 11.52 1.82
C PHE A 85 13.98 12.25 2.52
N GLY A 86 14.31 11.83 3.74
CA GLY A 86 15.27 12.55 4.57
C GLY A 86 14.75 13.93 4.98
N LYS A 87 15.28 15.01 4.37
CA LYS A 87 14.84 16.39 4.63
C LYS A 87 13.74 16.87 3.67
N GLU A 88 13.57 16.20 2.54
CA GLU A 88 12.55 16.52 1.56
C GLU A 88 11.24 15.80 1.88
N PHE A 89 10.14 16.30 1.31
CA PHE A 89 8.85 15.63 1.39
C PHE A 89 8.06 15.81 0.09
N ILE A 90 7.02 15.00 -0.05
CA ILE A 90 5.99 15.14 -1.08
C ILE A 90 4.62 15.02 -0.41
N THR A 91 3.70 15.90 -0.76
CA THR A 91 2.34 15.93 -0.24
C THR A 91 1.44 14.93 -0.94
N LEU A 92 0.30 14.60 -0.35
CA LEU A 92 -0.71 13.78 -1.03
C LEU A 92 -1.15 14.40 -2.36
N LYS A 93 -1.30 15.73 -2.42
CA LYS A 93 -1.66 16.43 -3.65
C LYS A 93 -0.61 16.23 -4.74
N GLU A 94 0.67 16.46 -4.44
CA GLU A 94 1.75 16.26 -5.42
C GLU A 94 1.85 14.80 -5.89
N ILE A 95 1.61 13.82 -5.00
CA ILE A 95 1.53 12.40 -5.40
C ILE A 95 0.35 12.20 -6.35
N ALA A 96 -0.80 12.80 -6.06
CA ALA A 96 -1.99 12.71 -6.89
C ALA A 96 -1.74 13.31 -8.28
N ASP A 97 -1.09 14.48 -8.35
CA ASP A 97 -0.73 15.16 -9.61
C ASP A 97 0.15 14.25 -10.49
N VAL A 98 1.10 13.50 -9.91
CA VAL A 98 1.94 12.53 -10.65
C VAL A 98 1.12 11.35 -11.20
N LEU A 99 0.01 11.01 -10.56
CA LEU A 99 -0.82 9.82 -10.83
C LEU A 99 -2.16 10.16 -11.47
N GLU A 100 -2.33 11.39 -11.96
CA GLU A 100 -3.60 11.93 -12.44
C GLU A 100 -4.28 11.02 -13.47
N GLY A 101 -5.47 10.54 -13.13
CA GLY A 101 -6.28 9.64 -13.97
C GLY A 101 -5.63 8.28 -14.27
N LYS A 102 -4.54 7.88 -13.61
CA LYS A 102 -3.80 6.64 -13.91
C LYS A 102 -4.17 5.45 -13.02
N LEU A 103 -5.01 5.63 -12.00
CA LEU A 103 -5.26 4.62 -10.97
C LEU A 103 -6.60 3.89 -11.07
N ASN A 104 -7.31 3.96 -12.20
CA ASN A 104 -8.58 3.25 -12.36
C ASN A 104 -8.46 1.74 -12.03
N GLY A 105 -9.27 1.28 -11.09
CA GLY A 105 -9.28 -0.11 -10.62
C GLY A 105 -8.08 -0.50 -9.76
N LYS A 106 -7.26 0.46 -9.33
CA LYS A 106 -6.10 0.27 -8.46
C LYS A 106 -6.39 0.82 -7.05
N ILE A 107 -5.74 0.23 -6.07
CA ILE A 107 -5.82 0.58 -4.65
C ILE A 107 -4.49 1.21 -4.23
N VAL A 108 -4.53 2.23 -3.38
CA VAL A 108 -3.34 2.83 -2.78
C VAL A 108 -3.32 2.55 -1.28
N HIS A 109 -2.18 2.05 -0.77
CA HIS A 109 -1.94 1.92 0.66
C HIS A 109 -0.68 2.70 1.06
N PHE A 110 -0.86 3.63 2.00
CA PHE A 110 0.22 4.37 2.63
C PHE A 110 0.65 3.66 3.93
N GLY A 111 1.70 2.84 3.85
CA GLY A 111 2.45 2.34 5.00
C GLY A 111 3.32 3.44 5.59
N SER A 112 2.69 4.54 5.96
CA SER A 112 3.35 5.79 6.33
C SER A 112 2.60 6.49 7.44
N CYS A 113 3.29 6.71 8.56
CA CYS A 113 2.73 7.27 9.79
C CYS A 113 2.01 8.60 9.54
N SER A 114 0.81 8.76 10.09
CA SER A 114 0.04 10.01 10.07
C SER A 114 -0.22 10.63 8.67
N THR A 115 0.11 9.96 7.56
CA THR A 115 -0.05 10.53 6.21
C THR A 115 -1.50 10.84 5.89
N LEU A 116 -2.43 10.00 6.35
CA LEU A 116 -3.88 10.22 6.20
C LEU A 116 -4.50 11.01 7.36
N ASN A 117 -3.69 11.57 8.27
CA ASN A 117 -4.16 12.52 9.29
C ASN A 117 -4.51 13.87 8.67
N THR A 118 -5.48 13.89 7.77
CA THR A 118 -5.88 15.06 6.99
C THR A 118 -7.41 15.13 6.88
N THR A 119 -7.94 16.20 6.29
CA THR A 119 -9.37 16.36 6.05
C THR A 119 -9.89 15.32 5.08
N GLU A 120 -11.19 15.00 5.17
CA GLU A 120 -11.86 14.12 4.21
C GLU A 120 -11.84 14.68 2.79
N SER A 121 -11.86 16.02 2.63
CA SER A 121 -11.67 16.68 1.33
C SER A 121 -10.35 16.26 0.70
N ASN A 122 -9.22 16.35 1.40
CA ASN A 122 -7.91 15.99 0.84
C ASN A 122 -7.86 14.51 0.42
N ILE A 123 -8.54 13.63 1.16
CA ILE A 123 -8.62 12.19 0.81
C ILE A 123 -9.49 12.00 -0.43
N THR A 124 -10.64 12.67 -0.49
CA THR A 124 -11.58 12.63 -1.62
C THR A 124 -10.94 13.20 -2.88
N ASP A 125 -10.20 14.30 -2.75
CA ASP A 125 -9.45 14.93 -3.84
C ASP A 125 -8.38 13.99 -4.37
N PHE A 126 -7.63 13.30 -3.50
CA PHE A 126 -6.67 12.28 -3.91
C PHE A 126 -7.33 11.16 -4.72
N ILE A 127 -8.47 10.64 -4.24
CA ILE A 127 -9.23 9.58 -4.91
C ILE A 127 -9.71 10.06 -6.29
N ASN A 128 -10.38 11.21 -6.34
CA ASN A 128 -10.97 11.74 -7.57
C ASN A 128 -9.89 12.10 -8.60
N HIS A 129 -8.80 12.73 -8.16
CA HIS A 129 -7.74 13.19 -9.05
C HIS A 129 -6.94 12.02 -9.65
N THR A 130 -6.66 10.98 -8.84
CA THR A 130 -5.94 9.79 -9.34
C THR A 130 -6.83 8.77 -10.04
N GLY A 131 -8.12 8.73 -9.69
CA GLY A 131 -9.08 7.71 -10.11
C GLY A 131 -8.92 6.36 -9.41
N CYS A 132 -8.21 6.29 -8.27
CA CYS A 132 -8.07 5.04 -7.52
C CYS A 132 -9.39 4.56 -6.92
N SER A 133 -9.56 3.25 -6.75
CA SER A 133 -10.80 2.68 -6.18
C SER A 133 -10.99 3.07 -4.72
N PHE A 134 -9.90 3.10 -3.95
CA PHE A 134 -9.85 3.69 -2.61
C PHE A 134 -8.39 3.84 -2.16
N VAL A 135 -8.21 4.62 -1.10
CA VAL A 135 -6.94 4.81 -0.40
C VAL A 135 -7.04 4.36 1.05
N SER A 136 -5.94 3.82 1.58
CA SER A 136 -5.82 3.32 2.96
C SER A 136 -4.47 3.70 3.54
N GLY A 137 -4.34 3.73 4.87
CA GLY A 137 -3.12 4.15 5.57
C GLY A 137 -3.42 4.71 6.95
N TYR A 138 -2.44 5.37 7.57
CA TYR A 138 -2.50 5.73 8.99
C TYR A 138 -2.89 7.20 9.25
N LYS A 139 -3.79 7.41 10.23
CA LYS A 139 -4.14 8.72 10.80
C LYS A 139 -3.27 9.12 12.01
N LYS A 140 -2.45 8.20 12.51
CA LYS A 140 -1.55 8.39 13.64
C LYS A 140 -0.21 7.72 13.36
N ASP A 141 0.75 7.94 14.25
CA ASP A 141 1.99 7.19 14.22
C ASP A 141 1.72 5.76 14.71
N VAL A 142 2.40 4.79 14.08
CA VAL A 142 2.22 3.36 14.34
C VAL A 142 3.59 2.71 14.52
N PRO A 143 3.78 1.89 15.57
CA PRO A 143 5.00 1.11 15.73
C PRO A 143 5.24 0.15 14.56
N TYR A 144 6.50 -0.07 14.20
CA TYR A 144 6.89 -0.81 13.00
C TYR A 144 6.36 -2.25 12.94
N ILE A 145 6.35 -2.96 14.09
CA ILE A 145 5.85 -4.34 14.15
C ILE A 145 4.33 -4.37 14.01
N GLU A 146 3.62 -3.42 14.63
CA GLU A 146 2.16 -3.31 14.52
C GLU A 146 1.73 -3.01 13.10
N SER A 147 2.40 -2.06 12.43
CA SER A 147 2.13 -1.77 11.03
C SER A 147 2.41 -3.01 10.17
N SER A 148 3.58 -3.63 10.33
CA SER A 148 3.97 -4.82 9.54
C SER A 148 2.98 -5.97 9.68
N ALA A 149 2.50 -6.24 10.90
CA ALA A 149 1.49 -7.25 11.16
C ALA A 149 0.14 -6.88 10.52
N PHE A 150 -0.24 -5.60 10.60
CA PHE A 150 -1.43 -5.11 9.92
C PHE A 150 -1.31 -5.26 8.40
N GLU A 151 -0.22 -4.83 7.77
CA GLU A 151 -0.04 -4.91 6.32
C GLU A 151 0.00 -6.36 5.82
N LEU A 152 0.60 -7.27 6.58
CA LEU A 152 0.55 -8.71 6.30
C LEU A 152 -0.88 -9.21 6.21
N LEU A 153 -1.70 -8.95 7.24
CA LEU A 153 -3.10 -9.39 7.27
C LEU A 153 -3.94 -8.66 6.23
N TYR A 154 -3.74 -7.35 6.10
CA TYR A 154 -4.46 -6.47 5.20
C TYR A 154 -4.30 -6.90 3.75
N PHE A 155 -3.07 -7.10 3.27
CA PHE A 155 -2.85 -7.54 1.89
C PHE A 155 -3.31 -8.98 1.64
N ASN A 156 -3.20 -9.86 2.64
CA ASN A 156 -3.75 -11.21 2.54
C ASN A 156 -5.28 -11.19 2.38
N VAL A 157 -5.98 -10.45 3.24
CA VAL A 157 -7.44 -10.26 3.19
C VAL A 157 -7.85 -9.61 1.87
N LEU A 158 -7.13 -8.56 1.44
CA LEU A 158 -7.37 -7.93 0.16
C LEU A 158 -7.18 -8.91 -0.99
N ASN A 159 -6.24 -9.85 -0.98
CA ASN A 159 -6.09 -10.77 -2.10
C ASN A 159 -7.10 -11.93 -2.04
N THR A 160 -7.52 -12.35 -0.85
CA THR A 160 -8.45 -13.47 -0.64
C THR A 160 -9.91 -13.07 -0.89
N TYR A 161 -10.32 -11.87 -0.46
CA TYR A 161 -11.72 -11.50 -0.40
C TYR A 161 -12.09 -10.38 -1.38
N ARG A 162 -13.18 -10.59 -2.11
CA ARG A 162 -13.68 -9.60 -3.08
C ARG A 162 -14.59 -8.56 -2.43
N THR A 163 -15.37 -8.95 -1.42
CA THR A 163 -16.32 -8.08 -0.71
C THR A 163 -16.25 -8.29 0.80
N TYR A 164 -16.71 -7.29 1.57
CA TYR A 164 -16.83 -7.35 3.02
C TYR A 164 -17.65 -8.56 3.50
N THR A 165 -18.73 -8.89 2.80
CA THR A 165 -19.58 -10.06 3.11
C THR A 165 -18.81 -11.38 3.06
N THR A 166 -17.86 -11.54 2.13
CA THR A 166 -17.03 -12.75 2.07
C THR A 166 -16.04 -12.82 3.23
N ILE A 167 -15.51 -11.68 3.68
CA ILE A 167 -14.61 -11.61 4.85
C ILE A 167 -15.32 -12.13 6.10
N VAL A 168 -16.54 -11.65 6.37
CA VAL A 168 -17.31 -12.03 7.57
C VAL A 168 -17.64 -13.53 7.55
N ASN A 169 -18.11 -14.04 6.41
CA ASN A 169 -18.56 -15.43 6.29
C ASN A 169 -17.45 -16.47 6.43
N ASP A 170 -16.21 -16.16 6.01
CA ASP A 170 -15.10 -17.12 6.09
C ASP A 170 -14.33 -17.02 7.42
N ASN A 171 -14.23 -15.83 8.05
CA ASN A 171 -13.63 -15.73 9.38
C ASN A 171 -14.42 -16.53 10.43
N ALA A 172 -15.75 -16.59 10.31
CA ALA A 172 -16.62 -17.40 11.17
C ALA A 172 -16.37 -18.92 11.07
N LYS A 173 -15.66 -19.40 10.04
CA LYS A 173 -15.37 -20.82 9.83
C LYS A 173 -13.97 -21.23 10.31
N VAL A 174 -13.05 -20.27 10.43
CA VAL A 174 -11.62 -20.54 10.65
C VAL A 174 -11.19 -20.27 12.09
N TYR A 175 -11.83 -19.32 12.77
CA TYR A 175 -11.48 -18.95 14.14
C TYR A 175 -12.65 -19.24 15.09
N GLN A 176 -12.44 -20.15 16.03
CA GLN A 176 -13.33 -20.34 17.17
C GLN A 176 -12.91 -19.33 18.25
N ILE A 177 -13.56 -18.17 18.29
CA ILE A 177 -13.39 -17.21 19.37
C ILE A 177 -14.21 -17.72 20.55
N ILE A 178 -13.53 -18.33 21.52
CA ILE A 178 -14.10 -18.52 22.86
C ILE A 178 -13.82 -17.22 23.60
N ILE A 179 -14.91 -16.55 24.02
CA ILE A 179 -14.90 -15.25 24.72
C ILE A 179 -14.28 -15.41 26.10
#